data_AF-A0A3D5AN91-F1
#
_entry.id   AF-A0A3D5AN91-F1
#
_cell.length_a   1.000
_cell.length_b   1.000
_cell.length_c   1.000
_cell.angle_alpha   90.00
_cell.angle_beta   90.00
_cell.angle_gamma   90.00
#
_symmetry.space_group_name_H-M   'P 1'
#
loop_
_entity.id
_entity.type
_entity.pdbx_description
1 polymer ?
#
loop_
_entity_poly.entity_id
_entity_poly.type
_entity_poly.pdbx_seq_one_letter_code
_entity_poly.pdbx_strand_id
1 'polypeptide(L)'
;MVIQRFSIDIGEQVLADLRARIRATRWPDQVPGIGWEQGVELDYLREFLGYWADDFDWPAAQQELNRLSHFTSDGVHFVHQRAAGGNGIPLILTHGWPSSFLEYLPMLPLLSSFDVVIPSLPGYGFSPRPQRTGINYRVVATRWHQLMRELGYPRYGAGGGDFGAGVATFMALDDPSSVIGIHLTNLELSLDEGPLSEVERIYLAENQAWNDVERGYSSIQSTKPQTVGYGLNDSPAGLAAWLLEKWNSWTDTTPSRDFLCTMLTIYWATQTITSSLRDYWDNRWHAVQPSYVSVPTAFGIFAHETVAEGEPPREFAERLYNVQR
;
A
#
# COMPACT_ATOMS: atom_id res chain seq x y z
N MET A 1 -14.43 -2.84 22.55
CA MET A 1 -14.45 -1.85 21.45
C MET A 1 -15.60 -2.20 20.52
N VAL A 2 -16.18 -1.21 19.83
CA VAL A 2 -17.41 -1.39 19.04
C VAL A 2 -17.08 -1.27 17.57
N ILE A 3 -17.29 -2.36 16.82
CA ILE A 3 -17.22 -2.34 15.36
C ILE A 3 -18.47 -1.64 14.83
N GLN A 4 -18.26 -0.65 13.95
CA GLN A 4 -19.32 0.18 13.38
C GLN A 4 -19.35 0.01 11.87
N ARG A 5 -20.55 -0.04 11.28
CA ARG A 5 -20.69 -0.02 9.83
C ARG A 5 -20.24 1.33 9.30
N PHE A 6 -19.50 1.31 8.19
CA PHE A 6 -19.02 2.48 7.50
C PHE A 6 -19.62 2.55 6.09
N SER A 7 -19.78 3.75 5.56
CA SER A 7 -20.15 3.99 4.18
C SER A 7 -19.33 5.17 3.68
N ILE A 8 -18.79 5.04 2.47
CA ILE A 8 -18.02 6.09 1.81
C ILE A 8 -19.00 7.16 1.34
N ASP A 9 -18.77 8.38 1.80
CA ASP A 9 -19.53 9.56 1.39
C ASP A 9 -18.57 10.72 1.15
N ILE A 10 -18.13 10.88 -0.11
CA ILE A 10 -17.32 12.01 -0.56
C ILE A 10 -18.24 13.00 -1.27
N GLY A 11 -18.46 14.15 -0.63
CA GLY A 11 -19.42 15.14 -1.08
C GLY A 11 -18.99 15.93 -2.32
N GLU A 12 -19.98 16.40 -3.08
CA GLU A 12 -19.78 17.14 -4.33
C GLU A 12 -18.88 18.38 -4.19
N GLN A 13 -18.84 19.02 -3.02
CA GLN A 13 -17.96 20.16 -2.78
C GLN A 13 -16.47 19.79 -2.90
N VAL A 14 -16.08 18.62 -2.40
CA VAL A 14 -14.70 18.12 -2.49
C VAL A 14 -14.34 17.82 -3.95
N LEU A 15 -15.28 17.23 -4.70
CA LEU A 15 -15.10 16.91 -6.11
C LEU A 15 -15.07 18.17 -6.99
N ALA A 16 -15.90 19.17 -6.66
CA ALA A 16 -15.89 20.45 -7.36
C ALA A 16 -14.56 21.19 -7.16
N ASP A 17 -14.01 21.20 -5.94
CA ASP A 17 -12.68 21.77 -5.66
C ASP A 17 -11.57 21.00 -6.40
N LEU A 18 -11.60 19.66 -6.35
CA LEU A 18 -10.69 18.79 -7.11
C LEU A 18 -10.67 19.17 -8.60
N ARG A 19 -11.84 19.19 -9.25
CA ARG A 19 -11.99 19.51 -10.67
C ARG A 19 -11.53 20.93 -10.98
N ALA A 20 -11.86 21.90 -10.14
CA ALA A 20 -11.44 23.29 -10.31
C ALA A 20 -9.91 23.42 -10.28
N ARG A 21 -9.25 22.75 -9.33
CA ARG A 21 -7.78 22.75 -9.20
C ARG A 21 -7.09 22.04 -10.35
N ILE A 22 -7.63 20.91 -10.82
CA ILE A 22 -7.12 20.23 -12.02
C ILE A 22 -7.17 21.18 -13.22
N ARG A 23 -8.30 21.85 -13.47
CA ARG A 23 -8.45 22.79 -14.59
C ARG A 23 -7.56 24.03 -14.47
N ALA A 24 -7.19 24.39 -13.25
CA ALA A 24 -6.27 25.50 -12.94
C ALA A 24 -4.79 25.07 -12.87
N THR A 25 -4.46 23.84 -13.27
CA THR A 25 -3.08 23.31 -13.19
C THR A 25 -2.10 24.21 -13.95
N ARG A 26 -1.04 24.64 -13.25
CA ARG A 26 0.11 25.31 -13.87
C ARG A 26 1.13 24.28 -14.31
N TRP A 27 1.22 24.07 -15.62
CA TRP A 27 2.07 23.04 -16.22
C TRP A 27 3.56 23.42 -16.25
N PRO A 28 4.48 22.48 -15.92
CA PRO A 28 5.91 22.64 -16.18
C PRO A 28 6.22 22.44 -17.68
N ASP A 29 7.46 22.74 -18.06
CA ASP A 29 8.04 22.30 -19.34
C ASP A 29 8.45 20.81 -19.28
N GLN A 30 8.73 20.23 -20.44
CA GLN A 30 9.28 18.89 -20.57
C GLN A 30 10.28 18.86 -21.72
N VAL A 31 11.41 18.15 -21.54
CA VAL A 31 12.36 17.88 -22.63
C VAL A 31 11.69 16.95 -23.65
N PRO A 32 11.63 17.31 -24.95
CA PRO A 32 10.96 16.46 -25.95
C PRO A 32 11.70 15.13 -26.18
N GLY A 33 10.94 14.05 -26.34
CA GLY A 33 11.45 12.76 -26.85
C GLY A 33 12.12 11.83 -25.83
N ILE A 34 12.13 12.18 -24.53
CA ILE A 34 12.72 11.35 -23.47
C ILE A 34 11.70 10.45 -22.74
N GLY A 35 10.44 10.47 -23.16
CA GLY A 35 9.37 9.68 -22.53
C GLY A 35 9.28 9.91 -21.02
N TRP A 36 9.41 8.81 -20.25
CA TRP A 36 9.29 8.77 -18.79
C TRP A 36 10.64 8.82 -18.05
N GLU A 37 11.76 9.04 -18.74
CA GLU A 37 13.11 9.01 -18.15
C GLU A 37 13.30 10.01 -16.98
N GLN A 38 12.47 11.07 -16.90
CA GLN A 38 12.47 12.06 -15.81
C GLN A 38 11.16 12.04 -15.00
N GLY A 39 10.40 10.94 -15.04
CA GLY A 39 9.09 10.80 -14.41
C GLY A 39 7.93 10.98 -15.39
N VAL A 40 6.74 11.31 -14.88
CA VAL A 40 5.49 11.34 -15.67
C VAL A 40 5.59 12.22 -16.91
N GLU A 41 5.19 11.68 -18.05
CA GLU A 41 5.13 12.43 -19.30
C GLU A 41 4.04 13.53 -19.26
N LEU A 42 4.35 14.72 -19.77
CA LEU A 42 3.46 15.88 -19.68
C LEU A 42 2.13 15.64 -20.41
N ASP A 43 2.19 15.08 -21.62
CA ASP A 43 0.99 14.85 -22.42
C ASP A 43 0.12 13.73 -21.83
N TYR A 44 0.74 12.67 -21.30
CA TYR A 44 0.03 11.64 -20.53
C TYR A 44 -0.69 12.26 -19.32
N LEU A 45 0.00 13.07 -18.51
CA LEU A 45 -0.59 13.67 -17.31
C LEU A 45 -1.73 14.62 -17.68
N ARG A 46 -1.59 15.42 -18.75
CA ARG A 46 -2.66 16.27 -19.28
C ARG A 46 -3.90 15.49 -19.66
N GLU A 47 -3.72 14.41 -20.41
CA GLU A 47 -4.83 13.55 -20.83
C GLU A 47 -5.51 12.89 -19.61
N PHE A 48 -4.70 12.33 -18.70
CA PHE A 48 -5.22 11.68 -17.50
C PHE A 48 -5.99 12.66 -16.61
N LEU A 49 -5.45 13.87 -16.39
CA LEU A 49 -6.12 14.88 -15.59
C LEU A 49 -7.40 15.40 -16.25
N GLY A 50 -7.42 15.51 -17.59
CA GLY A 50 -8.63 15.81 -18.34
C GLY A 50 -9.73 14.77 -18.07
N TYR A 51 -9.39 13.48 -18.21
CA TYR A 51 -10.30 12.38 -17.89
C TYR A 51 -10.79 12.45 -16.43
N TRP A 52 -9.87 12.64 -15.48
CA TRP A 52 -10.20 12.66 -14.06
C TRP A 52 -11.14 13.83 -13.68
N ALA A 53 -10.99 14.99 -14.33
CA ALA A 53 -11.81 16.15 -14.05
C ALA A 53 -13.18 16.13 -14.74
N ASP A 54 -13.23 15.63 -15.98
CA ASP A 54 -14.36 15.86 -16.87
C ASP A 54 -15.17 14.58 -17.16
N ASP A 55 -14.53 13.41 -17.17
CA ASP A 55 -15.15 12.14 -17.60
C ASP A 55 -15.34 11.13 -16.46
N PHE A 56 -14.47 11.13 -15.45
CA PHE A 56 -14.51 10.15 -14.36
C PHE A 56 -15.76 10.30 -13.47
N ASP A 57 -16.58 9.24 -13.42
CA ASP A 57 -17.81 9.16 -12.64
C ASP A 57 -17.53 8.67 -11.21
N TRP A 58 -17.12 9.60 -10.34
CA TRP A 58 -16.95 9.29 -8.91
C TRP A 58 -18.24 8.76 -8.25
N PRO A 59 -19.45 9.32 -8.48
CA PRO A 59 -20.69 8.75 -7.94
C PRO A 59 -20.88 7.27 -8.24
N ALA A 60 -20.58 6.82 -9.47
CA ALA A 60 -20.61 5.40 -9.82
C ALA A 60 -19.56 4.58 -9.06
N ALA A 61 -18.31 5.06 -8.99
CA ALA A 61 -17.25 4.40 -8.23
C ALA A 61 -17.60 4.30 -6.73
N GLN A 62 -18.12 5.37 -6.13
CA GLN A 62 -18.59 5.39 -4.73
C GLN A 62 -19.74 4.40 -4.51
N GLN A 63 -20.69 4.30 -5.46
CA GLN A 63 -21.77 3.33 -5.36
C GLN A 63 -21.23 1.90 -5.38
N GLU A 64 -20.29 1.59 -6.26
CA GLU A 64 -19.67 0.26 -6.35
C GLU A 64 -18.92 -0.10 -5.06
N LEU A 65 -18.10 0.81 -4.54
CA LEU A 65 -17.38 0.59 -3.28
C LEU A 65 -18.36 0.34 -2.12
N ASN A 66 -19.44 1.12 -2.03
CA ASN A 66 -20.46 0.94 -0.99
C ASN A 66 -21.29 -0.35 -1.11
N ARG A 67 -21.12 -1.17 -2.16
CA ARG A 67 -21.66 -2.55 -2.20
C ARG A 67 -20.90 -3.49 -1.28
N LEU A 68 -19.65 -3.16 -0.96
CA LEU A 68 -18.82 -3.92 -0.04
C LEU A 68 -19.21 -3.66 1.42
N SER A 69 -18.80 -4.57 2.29
CA SER A 69 -19.06 -4.46 3.73
C SER A 69 -17.93 -3.71 4.41
N HIS A 70 -18.05 -2.39 4.47
CA HIS A 70 -17.11 -1.51 5.15
C HIS A 70 -17.44 -1.33 6.64
N PHE A 71 -16.40 -1.24 7.46
CA PHE A 71 -16.51 -1.02 8.89
C PHE A 71 -15.39 -0.13 9.41
N THR A 72 -15.58 0.37 10.62
CA THR A 72 -14.53 1.00 11.42
C THR A 72 -14.44 0.38 12.81
N SER A 73 -13.22 0.23 13.33
CA SER A 73 -12.96 -0.10 14.75
C SER A 73 -11.81 0.75 15.28
N ASP A 74 -12.08 1.55 16.32
CA ASP A 74 -11.16 2.57 16.89
C ASP A 74 -10.46 3.42 15.82
N GLY A 75 -11.26 3.92 14.88
CA GLY A 75 -10.79 4.76 13.78
C GLY A 75 -10.18 3.99 12.60
N VAL A 76 -9.82 2.71 12.75
CA VAL A 76 -9.33 1.91 11.61
C VAL A 76 -10.49 1.55 10.71
N HIS A 77 -10.47 2.02 9.47
CA HIS A 77 -11.34 1.56 8.40
C HIS A 77 -10.88 0.21 7.85
N PHE A 78 -11.83 -0.68 7.55
CA PHE A 78 -11.56 -1.95 6.87
C PHE A 78 -12.77 -2.45 6.08
N VAL A 79 -12.49 -3.23 5.02
CA VAL A 79 -13.50 -4.08 4.37
C VAL A 79 -13.49 -5.43 5.05
N HIS A 80 -14.66 -5.99 5.36
CA HIS A 80 -14.81 -7.35 5.88
C HIS A 80 -15.78 -8.16 5.03
N GLN A 81 -15.23 -8.98 4.14
CA GLN A 81 -16.00 -9.86 3.26
C GLN A 81 -15.98 -11.28 3.81
N ARG A 82 -17.12 -11.73 4.35
CA ARG A 82 -17.26 -13.10 4.85
C ARG A 82 -17.49 -14.08 3.71
N ALA A 83 -16.99 -15.30 3.87
CA ALA A 83 -17.31 -16.41 3.00
C ALA A 83 -18.82 -16.70 3.05
N ALA A 84 -19.42 -17.03 1.90
CA ALA A 84 -20.87 -17.24 1.79
C ALA A 84 -21.42 -18.33 2.73
N GLY A 85 -20.61 -19.34 3.06
CA GLY A 85 -20.97 -20.43 3.98
C GLY A 85 -20.74 -20.14 5.47
N GLY A 86 -20.23 -18.95 5.83
CA GLY A 86 -20.00 -18.53 7.23
C GLY A 86 -18.83 -19.21 7.96
N ASN A 87 -18.14 -20.16 7.32
CA ASN A 87 -17.00 -20.92 7.85
C ASN A 87 -15.71 -20.60 7.08
N GLY A 88 -15.53 -19.35 6.65
CA GLY A 88 -14.34 -18.93 5.92
C GLY A 88 -13.08 -19.00 6.79
N ILE A 89 -11.94 -19.36 6.19
CA ILE A 89 -10.65 -19.23 6.87
C ILE A 89 -10.37 -17.73 7.04
N PRO A 90 -10.13 -17.21 8.26
CA PRO A 90 -9.91 -15.78 8.43
C PRO A 90 -8.58 -15.36 7.81
N LEU A 91 -8.60 -14.30 7.01
CA LEU A 91 -7.44 -13.80 6.28
C LEU A 91 -7.41 -12.28 6.34
N ILE A 92 -6.29 -11.72 6.79
CA ILE A 92 -6.06 -10.27 6.77
C ILE A 92 -5.05 -9.90 5.67
N LEU A 93 -5.42 -8.96 4.80
CA LEU A 93 -4.58 -8.50 3.69
C LEU A 93 -4.26 -7.02 3.84
N THR A 94 -2.99 -6.70 4.00
CA THR A 94 -2.52 -5.33 4.26
C THR A 94 -1.86 -4.76 3.02
N HIS A 95 -2.32 -3.60 2.56
CA HIS A 95 -1.77 -2.91 1.39
C HIS A 95 -0.51 -2.11 1.76
N GLY A 96 0.15 -1.54 0.75
CA GLY A 96 1.28 -0.63 0.90
C GLY A 96 1.04 0.78 0.35
N TRP A 97 2.13 1.45 -0.01
CA TRP A 97 2.18 2.74 -0.69
C TRP A 97 2.72 2.57 -2.12
N PRO A 98 2.22 3.31 -3.13
CA PRO A 98 1.20 4.37 -3.09
C PRO A 98 -0.23 3.86 -3.24
N SER A 99 -0.52 2.66 -2.73
CA SER A 99 -1.81 1.98 -2.90
C SER A 99 -2.81 2.30 -1.78
N SER A 100 -3.89 1.51 -1.71
CA SER A 100 -4.91 1.53 -0.66
C SER A 100 -5.60 0.16 -0.56
N PHE A 101 -6.62 0.05 0.30
CA PHE A 101 -7.46 -1.16 0.38
C PHE A 101 -8.07 -1.59 -0.97
N LEU A 102 -8.15 -0.68 -1.96
CA LEU A 102 -8.66 -0.94 -3.30
C LEU A 102 -7.92 -2.09 -4.02
N GLU A 103 -6.61 -2.24 -3.76
CA GLU A 103 -5.75 -3.19 -4.45
C GLU A 103 -6.21 -4.64 -4.33
N TYR A 104 -6.76 -4.99 -3.17
CA TYR A 104 -7.22 -6.35 -2.89
C TYR A 104 -8.67 -6.61 -3.30
N LEU A 105 -9.44 -5.58 -3.67
CA LEU A 105 -10.85 -5.75 -4.02
C LEU A 105 -11.06 -6.66 -5.23
N PRO A 106 -10.29 -6.55 -6.34
CA PRO A 106 -10.41 -7.45 -7.47
C PRO A 106 -10.14 -8.92 -7.14
N MET A 107 -9.42 -9.20 -6.04
CA MET A 107 -9.13 -10.57 -5.60
C MET A 107 -10.25 -11.22 -4.80
N LEU A 108 -11.20 -10.44 -4.25
CA LEU A 108 -12.27 -10.96 -3.39
C LEU A 108 -13.06 -12.14 -4.00
N PRO A 109 -13.42 -12.14 -5.30
CA PRO A 109 -14.10 -13.28 -5.92
C PRO A 109 -13.28 -14.58 -5.92
N LEU A 110 -11.95 -14.48 -5.94
CA LEU A 110 -11.03 -15.63 -5.91
C LEU A 110 -10.80 -16.16 -4.48
N LEU A 111 -11.18 -15.38 -3.47
CA LEU A 111 -10.98 -15.68 -2.05
C LEU A 111 -12.28 -16.12 -1.36
N SER A 112 -13.23 -16.73 -2.11
CA SER A 112 -14.56 -17.10 -1.59
C SER A 112 -14.55 -18.11 -0.43
N SER A 113 -13.45 -18.80 -0.22
CA SER A 113 -13.23 -19.75 0.89
C SER A 113 -12.72 -19.08 2.18
N PHE A 114 -12.48 -17.76 2.14
CA PHE A 114 -11.91 -16.99 3.25
C PHE A 114 -12.90 -15.97 3.81
N ASP A 115 -12.77 -15.67 5.10
CA ASP A 115 -13.31 -14.45 5.68
C ASP A 115 -12.21 -13.37 5.56
N VAL A 116 -12.33 -12.52 4.54
CA VAL A 116 -11.27 -11.57 4.16
C VAL A 116 -11.47 -10.23 4.88
N VAL A 117 -10.42 -9.76 5.55
CA VAL A 117 -10.33 -8.45 6.20
C VAL A 117 -9.26 -7.62 5.50
N ILE A 118 -9.64 -6.48 4.93
CA ILE A 118 -8.74 -5.58 4.22
C ILE A 118 -8.73 -4.23 4.96
N PRO A 119 -7.86 -4.04 5.96
CA PRO A 119 -7.76 -2.78 6.66
C PRO A 119 -7.04 -1.72 5.81
N SER A 120 -7.45 -0.46 5.97
CA SER A 120 -6.66 0.67 5.52
C SER A 120 -5.59 1.00 6.56
N LEU A 121 -4.33 1.06 6.12
CA LEU A 121 -3.20 1.44 6.98
C LEU A 121 -3.44 2.79 7.69
N PRO A 122 -2.90 3.01 8.90
CA PRO A 122 -3.04 4.29 9.59
C PRO A 122 -2.49 5.47 8.78
N GLY A 123 -3.35 6.41 8.41
CA GLY A 123 -2.98 7.55 7.57
C GLY A 123 -3.25 7.34 6.09
N TYR A 124 -4.05 6.34 5.72
CA TYR A 124 -4.46 6.03 4.35
C TYR A 124 -5.97 5.98 4.26
N GLY A 125 -6.52 6.57 3.19
CA GLY A 125 -7.96 6.61 2.94
C GLY A 125 -8.73 7.01 4.20
N PHE A 126 -9.66 6.15 4.61
CA PHE A 126 -10.58 6.42 5.72
C PHE A 126 -10.02 6.06 7.12
N SER A 127 -8.75 5.63 7.22
CA SER A 127 -8.07 5.39 8.50
C SER A 127 -7.21 6.61 8.87
N PRO A 128 -7.59 7.43 9.87
CA PRO A 128 -6.76 8.54 10.32
C PRO A 128 -5.46 8.02 10.94
N ARG A 129 -4.36 8.76 10.74
CA ARG A 129 -3.09 8.44 11.41
C ARG A 129 -3.13 8.92 12.86
N PRO A 130 -2.71 8.11 13.84
CA PRO A 130 -2.50 8.58 15.20
C PRO A 130 -1.58 9.81 15.24
N GLN A 131 -1.89 10.79 16.10
CA GLN A 131 -1.15 12.05 16.22
C GLN A 131 0.14 11.90 17.05
N ARG A 132 1.03 10.99 16.61
CA ARG A 132 2.37 10.78 17.18
C ARG A 132 3.29 10.15 16.14
N THR A 133 4.60 10.22 16.35
CA THR A 133 5.57 9.44 15.57
C THR A 133 5.68 8.00 16.08
N GLY A 134 6.41 7.19 15.34
CA GLY A 134 6.66 5.78 15.67
C GLY A 134 5.46 4.88 15.41
N ILE A 135 4.65 5.19 14.39
CA ILE A 135 3.66 4.25 13.85
C ILE A 135 4.36 3.37 12.80
N ASN A 136 5.24 2.48 13.29
CA ASN A 136 6.00 1.54 12.47
C ASN A 136 5.23 0.23 12.24
N TYR A 137 5.82 -0.71 11.49
CA TYR A 137 5.22 -2.02 11.20
C TYR A 137 4.69 -2.74 12.44
N ARG A 138 5.46 -2.77 13.54
CA ARG A 138 5.09 -3.49 14.76
C ARG A 138 3.88 -2.88 15.47
N VAL A 139 3.78 -1.54 15.46
CA VAL A 139 2.59 -0.84 15.99
C VAL A 139 1.34 -1.19 15.18
N VAL A 140 1.46 -1.23 13.85
CA VAL A 140 0.34 -1.61 12.97
C VAL A 140 -0.01 -3.10 13.17
N ALA A 141 0.97 -3.99 13.22
CA ALA A 141 0.79 -5.42 13.48
C ALA A 141 0.06 -5.67 14.81
N THR A 142 0.43 -4.95 15.87
CA THR A 142 -0.28 -4.99 17.16
C THR A 142 -1.75 -4.60 17.00
N ARG A 143 -2.05 -3.57 16.20
CA ARG A 143 -3.44 -3.15 15.94
C ARG A 143 -4.20 -4.20 15.12
N TRP A 144 -3.56 -4.86 14.16
CA TRP A 144 -4.18 -5.92 13.36
C TRP A 144 -4.50 -7.16 14.19
N HIS A 145 -3.60 -7.54 15.10
CA HIS A 145 -3.87 -8.57 16.11
C HIS A 145 -5.11 -8.23 16.95
N GLN A 146 -5.26 -6.97 17.37
CA GLN A 146 -6.44 -6.51 18.10
C GLN A 146 -7.70 -6.59 17.24
N LEU A 147 -7.65 -6.08 16.01
CA LEU A 147 -8.77 -6.09 15.06
C LEU A 147 -9.27 -7.52 14.80
N MET A 148 -8.35 -8.47 14.54
CA MET A 148 -8.73 -9.87 14.30
C MET A 148 -9.37 -10.50 15.54
N ARG A 149 -8.90 -10.19 16.76
CA ARG A 149 -9.56 -10.63 18.01
C ARG A 149 -10.93 -10.00 18.21
N GLU A 150 -11.08 -8.72 17.92
CA GLU A 150 -12.37 -8.00 18.00
C GLU A 150 -13.42 -8.61 17.04
N LEU A 151 -12.98 -9.10 15.87
CA LEU A 151 -13.78 -9.84 14.90
C LEU A 151 -14.05 -11.30 15.30
N GLY A 152 -13.46 -11.78 16.41
CA GLY A 152 -13.63 -13.14 16.90
C GLY A 152 -12.75 -14.18 16.19
N TYR A 153 -11.66 -13.78 15.56
CA TYR A 153 -10.71 -14.66 14.88
C TYR A 153 -9.46 -14.91 15.75
N PRO A 154 -9.43 -15.99 16.55
CA PRO A 154 -8.27 -16.32 17.38
C PRO A 154 -7.11 -16.90 16.56
N ARG A 155 -7.37 -17.41 15.35
CA ARG A 155 -6.37 -17.91 14.42
C ARG A 155 -6.71 -17.49 13.01
N TYR A 156 -5.71 -16.99 12.26
CA TYR A 156 -5.93 -16.41 10.95
C TYR A 156 -4.65 -16.43 10.08
N GLY A 157 -4.81 -16.36 8.76
CA GLY A 157 -3.70 -16.09 7.84
C GLY A 157 -3.48 -14.58 7.68
N ALA A 158 -2.26 -14.16 7.37
CA ALA A 158 -1.96 -12.77 7.03
C ALA A 158 -1.21 -12.68 5.71
N GLY A 159 -1.38 -11.59 4.98
CA GLY A 159 -0.62 -11.34 3.76
C GLY A 159 -0.48 -9.86 3.45
N GLY A 160 0.48 -9.54 2.61
CA GLY A 160 0.75 -8.17 2.19
C GLY A 160 1.96 -8.06 1.27
N GLY A 161 2.00 -6.94 0.55
CA GLY A 161 3.17 -6.45 -0.19
C GLY A 161 3.55 -5.06 0.31
N ASP A 162 4.73 -4.56 -0.09
CA ASP A 162 5.31 -3.29 0.35
C ASP A 162 5.24 -3.20 1.89
N PHE A 163 4.74 -2.10 2.48
CA PHE A 163 4.57 -1.98 3.92
C PHE A 163 3.70 -3.07 4.55
N GLY A 164 2.74 -3.61 3.79
CA GLY A 164 1.90 -4.72 4.21
C GLY A 164 2.69 -6.00 4.49
N ALA A 165 3.78 -6.25 3.74
CA ALA A 165 4.66 -7.38 4.00
C ALA A 165 5.38 -7.21 5.35
N GLY A 166 5.89 -6.02 5.63
CA GLY A 166 6.48 -5.69 6.93
C GLY A 166 5.50 -5.88 8.09
N VAL A 167 4.25 -5.42 7.92
CA VAL A 167 3.20 -5.62 8.93
C VAL A 167 2.91 -7.10 9.16
N ALA A 168 2.69 -7.88 8.09
CA ALA A 168 2.42 -9.32 8.20
C ALA A 168 3.58 -10.07 8.88
N THR A 169 4.83 -9.69 8.58
CA THR A 169 6.01 -10.24 9.26
C THR A 169 5.98 -9.98 10.76
N PHE A 170 5.74 -8.74 11.21
CA PHE A 170 5.65 -8.47 12.64
C PHE A 170 4.42 -9.10 13.31
N MET A 171 3.33 -9.32 12.57
CA MET A 171 2.22 -10.11 13.10
C MET A 171 2.67 -11.54 13.43
N ALA A 172 3.41 -12.17 12.53
CA ALA A 172 3.96 -13.52 12.73
C ALA A 172 5.03 -13.59 13.83
N LEU A 173 5.84 -12.54 13.99
CA LEU A 173 6.85 -12.46 15.05
C LEU A 173 6.26 -12.26 16.44
N ASP A 174 5.29 -11.35 16.57
CA ASP A 174 4.78 -10.93 17.88
C ASP A 174 3.80 -11.95 18.50
N ASP A 175 3.05 -12.68 17.67
CA ASP A 175 2.16 -13.76 18.14
C ASP A 175 2.05 -14.89 17.09
N PRO A 176 3.07 -15.76 17.00
CA PRO A 176 3.10 -16.87 16.04
C PRO A 176 2.01 -17.91 16.29
N SER A 177 1.36 -17.92 17.46
CA SER A 177 0.32 -18.90 17.79
C SER A 177 -1.03 -18.57 17.12
N SER A 178 -1.30 -17.27 16.94
CA SER A 178 -2.50 -16.76 16.27
C SER A 178 -2.36 -16.75 14.74
N VAL A 179 -1.14 -16.72 14.19
CA VAL A 179 -0.92 -16.68 12.74
C VAL A 179 -0.75 -18.09 12.17
N ILE A 180 -1.65 -18.48 11.25
CA ILE A 180 -1.64 -19.80 10.59
C ILE A 180 -0.47 -19.91 9.60
N GLY A 181 -0.21 -18.82 8.87
CA GLY A 181 0.80 -18.68 7.85
C GLY A 181 0.78 -17.25 7.31
N ILE A 182 1.89 -16.81 6.70
CA ILE A 182 1.96 -15.53 6.00
C ILE A 182 2.28 -15.70 4.52
N HIS A 183 1.67 -14.86 3.67
CA HIS A 183 1.98 -14.78 2.25
C HIS A 183 2.46 -13.37 1.89
N LEU A 184 3.70 -13.26 1.42
CA LEU A 184 4.38 -11.99 1.14
C LEU A 184 4.66 -11.87 -0.36
N THR A 185 4.69 -10.64 -0.89
CA THR A 185 5.08 -10.40 -2.30
C THR A 185 6.44 -9.72 -2.45
N ASN A 186 7.03 -9.25 -1.36
CA ASN A 186 8.38 -8.68 -1.34
C ASN A 186 9.09 -8.99 -0.01
N LEU A 187 10.42 -8.85 0.00
CA LEU A 187 11.22 -8.86 1.22
C LEU A 187 11.35 -7.44 1.79
N GLU A 188 10.41 -7.05 2.64
CA GLU A 188 10.39 -5.73 3.27
C GLU A 188 11.49 -5.54 4.34
N LEU A 189 12.01 -6.64 4.88
CA LEU A 189 12.99 -6.66 5.97
C LEU A 189 14.24 -7.41 5.53
N SER A 190 15.40 -6.94 5.98
CA SER A 190 16.71 -7.56 5.74
C SER A 190 17.44 -7.77 7.07
N LEU A 191 18.21 -8.84 7.18
CA LEU A 191 19.14 -9.03 8.29
C LEU A 191 20.52 -8.49 7.89
N ASP A 192 21.08 -7.62 8.72
CA ASP A 192 22.50 -7.32 8.67
C ASP A 192 23.23 -8.37 9.49
N GLU A 193 23.69 -9.47 8.90
CA GLU A 193 24.73 -10.31 9.50
C GLU A 193 25.12 -11.51 8.62
N GLY A 194 26.43 -11.68 8.40
CA GLY A 194 27.05 -12.93 7.91
C GLY A 194 27.69 -12.84 6.52
N PRO A 195 28.51 -13.83 6.14
CA PRO A 195 29.05 -13.92 4.79
C PRO A 195 27.90 -14.08 3.79
N LEU A 196 27.99 -13.33 2.69
CA LEU A 196 27.05 -13.43 1.57
C LEU A 196 27.51 -14.51 0.60
N SER A 197 26.57 -15.25 0.03
CA SER A 197 26.80 -16.08 -1.16
C SER A 197 27.06 -15.18 -2.38
N GLU A 198 27.41 -15.78 -3.52
CA GLU A 198 27.49 -15.01 -4.77
C GLU A 198 26.12 -14.52 -5.25
N VAL A 199 25.07 -15.33 -5.10
CA VAL A 199 23.72 -14.98 -5.52
C VAL A 199 23.15 -13.86 -4.64
N GLU A 200 23.40 -13.91 -3.33
CA GLU A 200 23.03 -12.83 -2.40
C GLU A 200 23.77 -11.52 -2.72
N ARG A 201 25.07 -11.60 -3.10
CA ARG A 201 25.82 -10.42 -3.54
C ARG A 201 25.25 -9.79 -4.81
N ILE A 202 24.89 -10.60 -5.80
CA ILE A 202 24.30 -10.13 -7.05
C ILE A 202 22.97 -9.43 -6.76
N TYR A 203 22.07 -10.09 -6.01
CA TYR A 203 20.79 -9.51 -5.62
C TYR A 203 20.95 -8.16 -4.90
N LEU A 204 21.85 -8.08 -3.91
CA LEU A 204 22.08 -6.82 -3.19
C LEU A 204 22.71 -5.73 -4.07
N ALA A 205 23.51 -6.10 -5.07
CA ALA A 205 24.04 -5.16 -6.05
C ALA A 205 22.96 -4.63 -7.00
N GLU A 206 22.03 -5.48 -7.44
CA GLU A 206 20.86 -5.08 -8.23
C GLU A 206 19.94 -4.14 -7.43
N ASN A 207 19.63 -4.49 -6.19
CA ASN A 207 18.87 -3.65 -5.27
C ASN A 207 19.55 -2.28 -5.06
N GLN A 208 20.88 -2.25 -4.89
CA GLN A 208 21.63 -0.99 -4.76
C GLN A 208 21.59 -0.17 -6.05
N ALA A 209 21.77 -0.80 -7.21
CA ALA A 209 21.70 -0.11 -8.49
C ALA A 209 20.32 0.52 -8.73
N TRP A 210 19.25 -0.19 -8.37
CA TRP A 210 17.89 0.35 -8.38
C TRP A 210 17.73 1.51 -7.41
N ASN A 211 18.23 1.38 -6.17
CA ASN A 211 18.20 2.43 -5.17
C ASN A 211 18.88 3.73 -5.62
N ASP A 212 19.96 3.63 -6.40
CA ASP A 212 20.71 4.79 -6.88
C ASP A 212 19.90 5.63 -7.88
N VAL A 213 18.92 5.04 -8.57
CA VAL A 213 18.11 5.71 -9.60
C VAL A 213 16.67 6.00 -9.15
N GLU A 214 16.01 5.07 -8.44
CA GLU A 214 14.57 5.14 -8.16
C GLU A 214 14.23 5.64 -6.75
N ARG A 215 15.18 5.65 -5.80
CA ARG A 215 14.91 5.92 -4.37
C ARG A 215 14.66 7.39 -4.02
N GLY A 216 14.52 8.27 -5.01
CA GLY A 216 14.25 9.69 -4.80
C GLY A 216 13.02 9.94 -3.92
N TYR A 217 11.90 9.27 -4.24
CA TYR A 217 10.64 9.40 -3.50
C TYR A 217 10.78 8.97 -2.03
N SER A 218 11.36 7.79 -1.77
CA SER A 218 11.56 7.25 -0.43
C SER A 218 12.54 8.10 0.39
N SER A 219 13.54 8.69 -0.24
CA SER A 219 14.51 9.57 0.43
C SER A 219 13.86 10.85 0.97
N ILE A 220 13.01 11.52 0.18
CA ILE A 220 12.30 12.72 0.65
C ILE A 220 11.20 12.34 1.66
N GLN A 221 10.47 11.26 1.44
CA GLN A 221 9.40 10.78 2.31
C GLN A 221 9.91 10.35 3.68
N SER A 222 11.06 9.67 3.73
CA SER A 222 11.67 9.20 4.97
C SER A 222 12.38 10.29 5.78
N THR A 223 12.48 11.52 5.27
CA THR A 223 13.23 12.61 5.95
C THR A 223 12.43 13.90 6.14
N LYS A 224 11.59 14.28 5.19
CA LYS A 224 10.81 15.52 5.25
C LYS A 224 9.40 15.30 4.69
N PRO A 225 8.63 14.30 5.18
CA PRO A 225 7.31 13.98 4.63
C PRO A 225 6.35 15.16 4.71
N GLN A 226 6.42 15.96 5.79
CA GLN A 226 5.60 17.16 5.93
C GLN A 226 5.90 18.22 4.85
N THR A 227 7.17 18.35 4.43
CA THR A 227 7.59 19.38 3.47
C THR A 227 7.08 19.09 2.08
N VAL A 228 7.33 17.87 1.58
CA VAL A 228 6.82 17.44 0.27
C VAL A 228 5.28 17.35 0.27
N GLY A 229 4.70 16.97 1.42
CA GLY A 229 3.27 16.85 1.62
C GLY A 229 2.47 18.13 1.33
N TYR A 230 3.01 19.32 1.59
CA TYR A 230 2.31 20.57 1.28
C TYR A 230 1.98 20.71 -0.21
N GLY A 231 2.93 20.40 -1.09
CA GLY A 231 2.72 20.50 -2.54
C GLY A 231 1.78 19.40 -3.04
N LEU A 232 1.99 18.16 -2.56
CA LEU A 232 1.18 17.00 -2.98
C LEU A 232 -0.27 17.09 -2.47
N ASN A 233 -0.50 17.73 -1.32
CA ASN A 233 -1.84 17.86 -0.73
C ASN A 233 -2.62 19.07 -1.29
N ASP A 234 -1.93 20.09 -1.81
CA ASP A 234 -2.58 21.29 -2.39
C ASP A 234 -2.94 21.12 -3.87
N SER A 235 -2.12 20.36 -4.61
CA SER A 235 -2.25 20.20 -6.06
C SER A 235 -2.66 18.78 -6.44
N PRO A 236 -3.86 18.55 -6.98
CA PRO A 236 -4.24 17.23 -7.49
C PRO A 236 -3.39 16.80 -8.70
N ALA A 237 -2.88 17.74 -9.49
CA ALA A 237 -1.91 17.44 -10.54
C ALA A 237 -0.59 16.94 -9.95
N GLY A 238 -0.11 17.57 -8.88
CA GLY A 238 1.08 17.12 -8.15
C GLY A 238 0.89 15.76 -7.50
N LEU A 239 -0.27 15.53 -6.87
CA LEU A 239 -0.67 14.24 -6.31
C LEU A 239 -0.68 13.14 -7.39
N ALA A 240 -1.37 13.38 -8.50
CA ALA A 240 -1.46 12.44 -9.61
C ALA A 240 -0.08 12.14 -10.19
N ALA A 241 0.73 13.15 -10.48
CA ALA A 241 2.08 12.95 -10.99
C ALA A 241 2.93 12.06 -10.07
N TRP A 242 2.89 12.31 -8.76
CA TRP A 242 3.70 11.59 -7.78
C TRP A 242 3.30 10.10 -7.65
N LEU A 243 2.02 9.80 -7.81
CA LEU A 243 1.48 8.46 -7.64
C LEU A 243 1.49 7.67 -8.95
N LEU A 244 1.11 8.30 -10.06
CA LEU A 244 1.02 7.66 -11.38
C LEU A 244 2.39 7.28 -11.93
N GLU A 245 3.46 8.01 -11.57
CA GLU A 245 4.82 7.58 -11.91
C GLU A 245 5.10 6.19 -11.38
N LYS A 246 4.79 5.92 -10.11
CA LYS A 246 4.99 4.60 -9.51
C LYS A 246 4.04 3.56 -10.07
N TRP A 247 2.77 3.89 -10.31
CA TRP A 247 1.86 2.97 -10.98
C TRP A 247 2.24 2.66 -12.43
N ASN A 248 3.00 3.52 -13.11
CA ASN A 248 3.57 3.23 -14.42
C ASN A 248 4.84 2.37 -14.29
N SER A 249 5.75 2.76 -13.39
CA SER A 249 7.08 2.17 -13.25
C SER A 249 7.08 0.83 -12.51
N TRP A 250 6.06 0.52 -11.70
CA TRP A 250 5.98 -0.67 -10.85
C TRP A 250 4.88 -1.66 -11.27
N THR A 251 4.38 -1.54 -12.50
CA THR A 251 3.34 -2.45 -13.01
C THR A 251 3.68 -2.97 -14.39
N ASP A 252 3.29 -4.22 -14.63
CA ASP A 252 3.29 -4.83 -15.96
C ASP A 252 2.15 -4.40 -16.85
N THR A 253 0.99 -4.25 -16.22
CA THR A 253 -0.26 -3.99 -16.90
C THR A 253 -0.84 -2.74 -16.29
N THR A 254 -0.85 -1.66 -17.07
CA THR A 254 -1.41 -0.38 -16.65
C THR A 254 -2.83 -0.61 -16.11
N PRO A 255 -3.11 -0.27 -14.83
CA PRO A 255 -4.46 -0.33 -14.29
C PRO A 255 -5.42 0.56 -15.08
N SER A 256 -6.72 0.28 -14.98
CA SER A 256 -7.70 1.13 -15.63
C SER A 256 -7.64 2.57 -15.09
N ARG A 257 -7.95 3.55 -15.95
CA ARG A 257 -8.06 4.95 -15.53
C ARG A 257 -9.03 5.12 -14.37
N ASP A 258 -10.13 4.35 -14.37
CA ASP A 258 -11.11 4.37 -13.28
C ASP A 258 -10.53 3.90 -11.95
N PHE A 259 -9.73 2.84 -11.93
CA PHE A 259 -9.07 2.38 -10.72
C PHE A 259 -8.12 3.47 -10.18
N LEU A 260 -7.28 4.02 -11.04
CA LEU A 260 -6.32 5.06 -10.67
C LEU A 260 -7.03 6.34 -10.18
N CYS A 261 -8.07 6.79 -10.88
CA CYS A 261 -8.88 7.94 -10.47
C CYS A 261 -9.63 7.68 -9.15
N THR A 262 -10.13 6.46 -8.92
CA THR A 262 -10.78 6.08 -7.65
C THR A 262 -9.79 6.20 -6.51
N MET A 263 -8.59 5.63 -6.66
CA MET A 263 -7.52 5.71 -5.66
C MET A 263 -7.11 7.16 -5.40
N LEU A 264 -6.82 7.94 -6.45
CA LEU A 264 -6.43 9.34 -6.34
C LEU A 264 -7.52 10.19 -5.68
N THR A 265 -8.79 9.95 -6.01
CA THR A 265 -9.93 10.66 -5.40
C THR A 265 -10.03 10.36 -3.91
N ILE A 266 -9.79 9.12 -3.48
CA ILE A 266 -9.71 8.77 -2.06
C ILE A 266 -8.56 9.54 -1.40
N TYR A 267 -7.32 9.44 -1.92
CA TYR A 267 -6.16 10.17 -1.37
C TYR A 267 -6.40 11.68 -1.23
N TRP A 268 -7.02 12.28 -2.25
CA TRP A 268 -7.37 13.70 -2.28
C TRP A 268 -8.43 14.03 -1.22
N ALA A 269 -9.57 13.34 -1.26
CA ALA A 269 -10.71 13.63 -0.41
C ALA A 269 -10.41 13.41 1.07
N THR A 270 -9.56 12.42 1.39
CA THR A 270 -9.14 12.13 2.77
C THR A 270 -7.89 12.89 3.18
N GLN A 271 -7.27 13.65 2.27
CA GLN A 271 -6.02 14.41 2.50
C GLN A 271 -4.91 13.54 3.07
N THR A 272 -4.83 12.29 2.63
CA THR A 272 -3.97 11.28 3.24
C THR A 272 -2.60 11.18 2.61
N ILE A 273 -2.32 11.94 1.54
CA ILE A 273 -1.00 11.86 0.91
C ILE A 273 0.11 12.17 1.89
N THR A 274 0.00 13.22 2.71
CA THR A 274 1.07 13.57 3.67
C THR A 274 1.18 12.56 4.81
N SER A 275 0.05 12.03 5.29
CA SER A 275 0.06 11.06 6.39
C SER A 275 0.59 9.70 5.97
N SER A 276 0.37 9.27 4.73
CA SER A 276 0.89 8.01 4.21
C SER A 276 2.42 8.02 4.10
N LEU A 277 3.03 9.15 3.70
CA LEU A 277 4.49 9.27 3.62
C LEU A 277 5.18 9.09 4.97
N ARG A 278 4.46 9.24 6.08
CA ARG A 278 5.03 9.09 7.42
C ARG A 278 5.38 7.64 7.76
N ASP A 279 4.92 6.65 6.99
CA ASP A 279 5.42 5.27 7.14
C ASP A 279 6.90 5.18 6.78
N TYR A 280 7.34 5.86 5.72
CA TYR A 280 8.77 5.94 5.37
C TYR A 280 9.59 6.57 6.50
N TRP A 281 9.05 7.61 7.14
CA TRP A 281 9.72 8.26 8.27
C TRP A 281 9.74 7.34 9.49
N ASP A 282 8.60 6.79 9.88
CA ASP A 282 8.46 6.00 11.10
C ASP A 282 9.24 4.68 10.99
N ASN A 283 9.21 3.99 9.86
CA ASN A 283 9.97 2.75 9.68
C ASN A 283 11.48 3.00 9.56
N ARG A 284 11.92 4.18 9.09
CA ARG A 284 13.34 4.56 9.10
C ARG A 284 13.85 4.96 10.49
N TRP A 285 13.15 5.85 11.18
CA TRP A 285 13.64 6.48 12.41
C TRP A 285 13.17 5.80 13.70
N HIS A 286 12.18 4.92 13.59
CA HIS A 286 11.71 4.03 14.64
C HIS A 286 11.76 2.58 14.15
N ALA A 287 12.87 2.22 13.50
CA ALA A 287 13.09 0.89 12.94
C ALA A 287 12.94 -0.20 14.00
N VAL A 288 12.36 -1.31 13.58
CA VAL A 288 12.17 -2.52 14.38
C VAL A 288 13.06 -3.60 13.82
N GLN A 289 13.84 -4.24 14.68
CA GLN A 289 14.75 -5.29 14.26
C GLN A 289 13.96 -6.57 13.97
N PRO A 290 14.07 -7.14 12.75
CA PRO A 290 13.52 -8.45 12.49
C PRO A 290 14.30 -9.53 13.26
N SER A 291 13.63 -10.65 13.47
CA SER A 291 14.25 -11.91 13.89
C SER A 291 13.70 -13.03 13.00
N TYR A 292 14.17 -14.25 13.19
CA TYR A 292 13.67 -15.38 12.41
C TYR A 292 12.16 -15.62 12.64
N VAL A 293 11.38 -15.63 11.56
CA VAL A 293 9.94 -15.88 11.53
C VAL A 293 9.70 -17.38 11.42
N SER A 294 9.26 -18.00 12.52
CA SER A 294 9.02 -19.44 12.58
C SER A 294 7.70 -19.89 11.94
N VAL A 295 6.76 -18.96 11.73
CA VAL A 295 5.47 -19.20 11.09
C VAL A 295 5.67 -19.58 9.61
N PRO A 296 4.93 -20.58 9.08
CA PRO A 296 4.95 -20.93 7.66
C PRO A 296 4.81 -19.69 6.76
N THR A 297 5.80 -19.45 5.91
CA THR A 297 5.85 -18.25 5.06
C THR A 297 5.95 -18.64 3.60
N ALA A 298 5.06 -18.12 2.77
CA ALA A 298 5.12 -18.24 1.31
C ALA A 298 5.45 -16.89 0.69
N PHE A 299 6.20 -16.91 -0.42
CA PHE A 299 6.50 -15.73 -1.22
C PHE A 299 5.90 -15.87 -2.63
N GLY A 300 5.12 -14.88 -3.05
CA GLY A 300 4.73 -14.70 -4.43
C GLY A 300 5.75 -13.81 -5.14
N ILE A 301 6.54 -14.40 -6.04
CA ILE A 301 7.50 -13.68 -6.89
C ILE A 301 6.87 -13.52 -8.27
N PHE A 302 6.72 -12.27 -8.72
CA PHE A 302 6.08 -11.98 -10.00
C PHE A 302 7.15 -11.66 -11.06
N ALA A 303 7.23 -12.53 -12.09
CA ALA A 303 8.31 -12.59 -13.08
C ALA A 303 8.50 -11.33 -13.95
N HIS A 304 7.59 -10.38 -13.87
CA HIS A 304 7.60 -9.20 -14.71
C HIS A 304 7.53 -7.90 -13.90
N GLU A 305 7.78 -7.91 -12.59
CA GLU A 305 7.98 -6.65 -11.85
C GLU A 305 8.95 -5.73 -12.63
N THR A 306 8.45 -4.61 -13.15
CA THR A 306 9.22 -3.66 -13.95
C THR A 306 10.27 -2.93 -13.10
N VAL A 307 10.20 -3.15 -11.79
CA VAL A 307 11.18 -2.77 -10.78
C VAL A 307 12.36 -3.74 -10.87
N ALA A 308 13.48 -3.27 -11.39
CA ALA A 308 14.74 -4.03 -11.40
C ALA A 308 15.39 -4.11 -10.00
N GLU A 309 14.60 -4.40 -8.96
CA GLU A 309 15.07 -4.55 -7.57
C GLU A 309 15.82 -5.88 -7.34
N GLY A 310 15.80 -6.76 -8.35
CA GLY A 310 16.36 -8.11 -8.32
C GLY A 310 15.34 -9.12 -7.77
N GLU A 311 15.45 -10.38 -8.19
CA GLU A 311 14.62 -11.46 -7.62
C GLU A 311 15.23 -11.90 -6.28
N PRO A 312 14.52 -11.79 -5.14
CA PRO A 312 15.06 -12.16 -3.85
C PRO A 312 15.40 -13.67 -3.84
N PRO A 313 16.69 -14.04 -3.65
CA PRO A 313 17.08 -15.42 -3.66
C PRO A 313 16.39 -16.16 -2.51
N ARG A 314 15.91 -17.38 -2.78
CA ARG A 314 15.28 -18.21 -1.75
C ARG A 314 16.17 -18.39 -0.52
N GLU A 315 17.47 -18.58 -0.72
CA GLU A 315 18.43 -18.72 0.39
C GLU A 315 18.52 -17.45 1.25
N PHE A 316 18.31 -16.27 0.66
CA PHE A 316 18.27 -15.00 1.39
C PHE A 316 16.99 -14.92 2.24
N ALA A 317 15.83 -15.27 1.67
CA ALA A 317 14.56 -15.34 2.39
C ALA A 317 14.58 -16.37 3.53
N GLU A 318 15.22 -17.52 3.34
CA GLU A 318 15.35 -18.59 4.34
C GLU A 318 16.20 -18.18 5.58
N ARG A 319 16.98 -17.10 5.50
CA ARG A 319 17.65 -16.51 6.68
C ARG A 319 16.68 -15.86 7.65
N LEU A 320 15.56 -15.34 7.12
CA LEU A 320 14.57 -14.58 7.87
C LEU A 320 13.30 -15.38 8.14
N TYR A 321 12.94 -16.31 7.27
CA TYR A 321 11.62 -16.93 7.28
C TYR A 321 11.70 -18.45 7.22
N ASN A 322 10.76 -19.10 7.89
CA ASN A 322 10.41 -20.49 7.65
C ASN A 322 9.67 -20.62 6.31
N VAL A 323 10.44 -20.58 5.21
CA VAL A 323 9.89 -20.60 3.84
C VAL A 323 9.25 -21.95 3.52
N GLN A 324 7.96 -21.91 3.21
CA GLN A 324 7.14 -23.04 2.77
C GLN A 324 6.67 -22.80 1.33
N ARG A 325 6.39 -23.88 0.59
CA ARG A 325 5.97 -23.81 -0.82
C ARG A 325 4.57 -23.27 -1.00
#